data_AF-A0AAX4H9N4-F1
#
_entry.id   AF-A0AAX4H9N4-F1
#
_cell.length_a   1.000
_cell.length_b   1.000
_cell.length_c   1.000
_cell.angle_alpha   90.00
_cell.angle_beta   90.00
_cell.angle_gamma   90.00
#
_symmetry.space_group_name_H-M   'P 1'
#
loop_
_entity.id
_entity.type
_entity.pdbx_description
1 polymer ?
#
loop_
_entity_poly.entity_id
_entity_poly.type
_entity_poly.pdbx_seq_one_letter_code
_entity_poly.pdbx_strand_id
1 'polypeptide(L)'
;MKKILLVPLLLLSAVSASDLNLRIQKAQKALLSSGPSFDLLADYERLVLDIRSEVLTSAATAQVFYQKALVEISLNKVLAAIGDLTKALDLDDTFKPAANKLIDVWMDRGLFDEIRARFDRKLHPDVYLKMDMWDEAWAKIEALVGGDDVPDEAFSLFDDVIFRLAPELASAYELRLNCLKKRLQNTPSESRDDLYSSIVADFSKLVKLLPQRNLSQYAELAQYLLYTRGNFQDSFGLVKSCLRMDHDYKPCAMLSKFYSRMQSILKPAEDYFIRDEYLYHPSGDSVDILKEKLDQFTIDWSLVYSELSAPVKVPKRELNTLPSGVNTNFKYILWQAEQFAVLEFGDKNGAKHLPFIRTFKRLACEASVMAKGDYKTYCSDVDESKGKFFPKHVHKIDSYLKKGKLQEARQILQDFNKNVQKTDMFQRRYEPIQREEQRQQQEQQQQQFFHQQQQQRQWQQQQQQQQQQSHMDRSKDYYKILDVPKDADEKTIKKAYRSQTLKFHPDKVKKSNLSEKEIEEKMQEVNEAYEVLSNPQAKADYDKGPHEQPQGFHQGHNQHHGQAQFHQGGFQFNPEDFMRKFQQAGSNMRFQF
;
A
#
# COMPACT_ATOMS: atom_id res chain seq x y z
N MET A 1 55.59 51.72 64.17
CA MET A 1 55.49 50.49 63.34
C MET A 1 54.29 50.63 62.41
N LYS A 2 54.49 50.99 61.14
CA LYS A 2 53.43 51.03 60.12
C LYS A 2 53.43 49.68 59.38
N LYS A 3 52.33 48.94 59.43
CA LYS A 3 52.11 47.75 58.60
C LYS A 3 51.72 48.19 57.20
N ILE A 4 52.56 47.88 56.22
CA ILE A 4 52.24 47.96 54.80
C ILE A 4 51.53 46.64 54.43
N LEU A 5 50.27 46.74 54.02
CA LEU A 5 49.53 45.66 53.37
C LEU A 5 49.98 45.60 51.90
N LEU A 6 50.70 44.54 51.54
CA LEU A 6 50.98 44.16 50.16
C LEU A 6 49.72 43.52 49.57
N VAL A 7 49.10 44.20 48.61
CA VAL A 7 48.12 43.62 47.68
C VAL A 7 48.90 42.87 46.60
N PRO A 8 48.67 41.57 46.36
CA PRO A 8 49.30 40.90 45.24
C PRO A 8 48.63 41.35 43.94
N LEU A 9 49.39 42.05 43.11
CA LEU A 9 49.06 42.37 41.73
C LEU A 9 48.98 41.04 40.96
N LEU A 10 47.76 40.56 40.68
CA LEU A 10 47.53 39.47 39.74
C LEU A 10 48.01 39.94 38.34
N LEU A 11 49.18 39.47 37.93
CA LEU A 11 49.66 39.56 36.56
C LEU A 11 48.69 38.77 35.67
N LEU A 12 47.76 39.46 35.00
CA LEU A 12 47.14 38.93 33.78
C LEU A 12 48.26 38.78 32.75
N SER A 13 48.66 37.55 32.44
CA SER A 13 49.52 37.28 31.29
C SER A 13 48.80 37.72 30.02
N ALA A 14 49.31 38.74 29.34
CA ALA A 14 48.81 39.14 28.03
C ALA A 14 48.99 37.97 27.04
N VAL A 15 47.91 37.51 26.42
CA VAL A 15 47.95 36.52 25.34
C VAL A 15 48.77 37.10 24.18
N SER A 16 49.76 36.37 23.69
CA SER A 16 50.58 36.83 22.56
C SER A 16 49.85 36.63 21.23
N ALA A 17 50.20 37.45 20.22
CA ALA A 17 49.63 37.32 18.88
C ALA A 17 49.88 35.95 18.23
N SER A 18 51.01 35.30 18.54
CA SER A 18 51.34 33.97 18.04
C SER A 18 50.47 32.87 18.67
N ASP A 19 50.22 32.95 19.97
CA ASP A 19 49.35 32.01 20.68
C ASP A 19 47.91 32.12 20.17
N LEU A 20 47.42 33.35 19.99
CA LEU A 20 46.07 33.60 19.47
C LEU A 20 45.90 33.04 18.04
N ASN A 21 46.86 33.28 17.14
CA ASN A 21 46.82 32.72 15.79
C ASN A 21 46.83 31.19 15.76
N LEU A 22 47.61 30.55 16.64
CA LEU A 22 47.64 29.09 16.76
C LEU A 22 46.27 28.55 17.22
N ARG A 23 45.63 29.21 18.18
CA ARG A 23 44.30 28.84 18.67
C ARG A 23 43.22 29.02 17.58
N ILE A 24 43.31 30.08 16.77
CA ILE A 24 42.43 30.28 15.61
C ILE A 24 42.59 29.14 14.60
N GLN A 25 43.83 28.79 14.21
CA GLN A 25 44.09 27.68 13.29
C GLN A 25 43.57 26.34 13.82
N LYS A 26 43.70 26.11 15.13
CA LYS A 26 43.17 24.91 15.78
C LYS A 26 41.64 24.85 15.70
N ALA A 27 40.96 25.96 15.98
CA ALA A 27 39.49 26.05 15.89
C ALA A 27 39.00 25.88 14.44
N GLN A 28 39.69 26.48 13.46
CA GLN A 28 39.39 26.31 12.04
C GLN A 28 39.57 24.86 11.59
N LYS A 29 40.66 24.21 12.00
CA LYS A 29 40.89 22.80 11.70
C LYS A 29 39.80 21.92 12.32
N ALA A 30 39.42 22.19 13.57
CA ALA A 30 38.35 21.46 14.26
C ALA A 30 37.01 21.61 13.54
N LEU A 31 36.67 22.82 13.07
CA LEU A 31 35.45 23.04 12.28
C LEU A 31 35.44 22.20 10.98
N LEU A 32 36.57 22.13 10.28
CA LEU A 32 36.70 21.37 9.04
C LEU A 32 36.73 19.84 9.27
N SER A 33 37.37 19.37 10.35
CA SER A 33 37.56 17.94 10.59
C SER A 33 36.42 17.29 11.36
N SER A 34 35.87 18.02 12.33
CA SER A 34 34.92 17.48 13.32
C SER A 34 33.54 18.12 13.20
N GLY A 35 33.42 19.18 12.42
CA GLY A 35 32.17 19.91 12.24
C GLY A 35 31.81 20.81 13.42
N PRO A 36 30.67 21.51 13.34
CA PRO A 36 30.18 22.36 14.42
C PRO A 36 29.79 21.58 15.68
N SER A 37 30.12 22.13 16.85
CA SER A 37 29.74 21.56 18.15
C SER A 37 29.63 22.64 19.22
N PHE A 38 28.96 22.34 20.34
CA PHE A 38 28.88 23.26 21.48
C PHE A 38 30.26 23.55 22.08
N ASP A 39 31.16 22.56 22.09
CA ASP A 39 32.55 22.75 22.55
C ASP A 39 33.32 23.70 21.63
N LEU A 40 33.17 23.51 20.31
CA LEU A 40 33.80 24.38 19.32
C LEU A 40 33.24 25.81 19.39
N LEU A 41 31.94 25.96 19.64
CA LEU A 41 31.34 27.28 19.86
C LEU A 41 31.96 27.95 21.09
N ALA A 42 32.11 27.23 22.21
CA ALA A 42 32.75 27.76 23.41
C ALA A 42 34.21 28.17 23.16
N ASP A 43 34.93 27.44 22.30
CA ASP A 43 36.28 27.82 21.87
C ASP A 43 36.29 29.13 21.06
N TYR A 44 35.35 29.30 20.13
CA TYR A 44 35.20 30.56 19.39
C TYR A 44 34.77 31.72 20.29
N GLU A 45 33.89 31.50 21.28
CA GLU A 45 33.51 32.51 22.26
C GLU A 45 34.72 33.00 23.07
N ARG A 46 35.59 32.08 23.52
CA ARG A 46 36.85 32.44 24.19
C ARG A 46 37.80 33.19 23.26
N LEU A 47 37.91 32.76 22.00
CA LEU A 47 38.73 33.44 21.01
C LEU A 47 38.28 34.89 20.82
N VAL A 48 36.97 35.14 20.66
CA VAL A 48 36.43 36.50 20.50
C VAL A 48 36.71 37.38 21.73
N LEU A 49 36.64 36.83 22.95
CA LEU A 49 36.98 37.57 24.18
C LEU A 49 38.47 37.93 24.27
N ASP A 50 39.35 37.07 23.76
CA ASP A 50 40.79 37.27 23.79
C ASP A 50 41.29 38.21 22.67
N ILE A 51 40.48 38.43 21.62
CA ILE A 51 40.76 39.41 20.57
C ILE A 51 40.57 40.83 21.15
N ARG A 52 41.64 41.39 21.72
CA ARG A 52 41.76 42.83 21.99
C ARG A 52 42.16 43.56 20.70
N SER A 53 41.78 44.83 20.59
CA SER A 53 41.91 45.69 19.39
C SER A 53 43.34 45.91 18.85
N GLU A 54 44.37 45.34 19.47
CA GLU A 54 45.77 45.59 19.16
C GLU A 54 46.53 44.34 18.64
N VAL A 55 45.86 43.19 18.47
CA VAL A 55 46.54 41.90 18.21
C VAL A 55 46.29 41.32 16.81
N LEU A 56 45.14 41.59 16.19
CA LEU A 56 44.76 41.07 14.87
C LEU A 56 44.33 42.21 13.94
N THR A 57 44.44 41.99 12.63
CA THR A 57 43.86 42.88 11.62
C THR A 57 42.34 42.77 11.63
N SER A 58 41.65 43.84 11.24
CA SER A 58 40.18 43.84 11.15
C SER A 58 39.65 42.68 10.27
N ALA A 59 40.33 42.37 9.17
CA ALA A 59 39.98 41.24 8.30
C ALA A 59 40.16 39.87 8.97
N ALA A 60 41.24 39.66 9.72
CA ALA A 60 41.44 38.40 10.46
C ALA A 60 40.41 38.23 11.59
N THR A 61 40.06 39.33 12.26
CA THR A 61 39.00 39.33 13.27
C THR A 61 37.62 39.08 12.64
N ALA A 62 37.32 39.69 11.49
CA ALA A 62 36.08 39.45 10.75
C ALA A 62 35.91 37.97 10.38
N GLN A 63 36.99 37.31 9.95
CA GLN A 63 36.99 35.87 9.67
C GLN A 63 36.61 35.05 10.91
N VAL A 64 37.10 35.39 12.11
CA VAL A 64 36.77 34.66 13.35
C VAL A 64 35.29 34.79 13.69
N PHE A 65 34.72 36.01 13.61
CA PHE A 65 33.29 36.24 13.81
C PHE A 65 32.44 35.47 12.80
N TYR A 66 32.82 35.46 11.51
CA TYR A 66 32.12 34.70 10.49
C TYR A 66 32.13 33.19 10.78
N GLN A 67 33.27 32.60 11.17
CA GLN A 67 33.34 31.18 11.50
C GLN A 67 32.52 30.84 12.76
N LYS A 68 32.54 31.71 13.78
CA LYS A 68 31.67 31.58 14.95
C LYS A 68 30.20 31.58 14.55
N ALA A 69 29.78 32.51 13.69
CA ALA A 69 28.42 32.59 13.19
C ALA A 69 27.98 31.32 12.43
N LEU A 70 28.86 30.71 11.62
CA LEU A 70 28.54 29.44 10.95
C LEU A 70 28.28 28.31 11.95
N VAL A 71 29.07 28.23 13.01
CA VAL A 71 28.85 27.28 14.12
C VAL A 71 27.52 27.59 14.81
N GLU A 72 27.23 28.86 15.12
CA GLU A 72 25.97 29.26 15.75
C GLU A 72 24.74 28.89 14.92
N ILE A 73 24.76 29.12 13.59
CA ILE A 73 23.67 28.74 12.69
C ILE A 73 23.40 27.23 12.76
N SER A 74 24.46 26.41 12.68
CA SER A 74 24.32 24.95 12.73
C SER A 74 23.77 24.43 14.07
N LEU A 75 23.96 25.19 15.15
CA LEU A 75 23.44 24.90 16.48
C LEU A 75 22.09 25.58 16.75
N ASN A 76 21.43 26.09 15.71
CA ASN A 76 20.14 26.78 15.78
C ASN A 76 20.16 28.06 16.65
N LYS A 77 21.32 28.73 16.77
CA LYS A 77 21.51 30.01 17.48
C LYS A 77 21.51 31.20 16.51
N VAL A 78 20.52 31.26 15.61
CA VAL A 78 20.50 32.17 14.46
C VAL A 78 20.57 33.66 14.86
N LEU A 79 19.94 34.07 15.97
CA LEU A 79 19.99 35.47 16.42
C LEU A 79 21.40 35.90 16.83
N ALA A 80 22.16 35.02 17.48
CA ALA A 80 23.57 35.28 17.81
C ALA A 80 24.40 35.39 16.53
N ALA A 81 24.14 34.48 15.57
CA ALA A 81 24.86 34.47 14.29
C ALA A 81 24.64 35.75 13.47
N ILE A 82 23.43 36.32 13.49
CA ILE A 82 23.15 37.62 12.86
C ILE A 82 24.03 38.71 13.47
N GLY A 83 24.16 38.74 14.80
CA GLY A 83 25.02 39.69 15.50
C GLY A 83 26.49 39.55 15.11
N ASP A 84 27.00 38.31 15.06
CA ASP A 84 28.38 38.02 14.67
C ASP A 84 28.67 38.32 13.19
N LEU A 85 27.74 37.99 12.28
CA LEU A 85 27.87 38.32 10.86
C LEU A 85 27.87 39.83 10.62
N THR A 86 26.99 40.55 11.32
CA THR A 86 26.96 42.02 11.28
C THR A 86 28.28 42.57 11.78
N LYS A 87 28.81 42.03 12.89
CA LYS A 87 30.09 42.44 13.44
C LYS A 87 31.26 42.17 12.50
N ALA A 88 31.25 41.04 11.80
CA ALA A 88 32.26 40.72 10.78
C ALA A 88 32.27 41.77 9.67
N LEU A 89 31.10 42.21 9.21
CA LEU A 89 30.98 43.23 8.17
C LEU A 89 31.27 44.65 8.66
N ASP A 90 31.05 44.95 9.93
CA ASP A 90 31.46 46.23 10.51
C ASP A 90 32.99 46.34 10.64
N LEU A 91 33.70 45.20 10.67
CA LEU A 91 35.15 45.12 10.69
C LEU A 91 35.76 45.10 9.28
N ASP A 92 35.09 44.44 8.33
CA ASP A 92 35.47 44.36 6.92
C ASP A 92 34.20 44.33 6.05
N ASP A 93 33.82 45.49 5.51
CA ASP A 93 32.62 45.67 4.69
C ASP A 93 32.73 44.99 3.32
N THR A 94 33.95 44.66 2.88
CA THR A 94 34.22 43.94 1.63
C THR A 94 34.14 42.42 1.78
N PHE A 95 33.89 41.92 3.00
CA PHE A 95 33.92 40.50 3.30
C PHE A 95 32.68 39.75 2.76
N LYS A 96 32.72 39.45 1.45
CA LYS A 96 31.60 38.84 0.70
C LYS A 96 30.99 37.59 1.33
N PRO A 97 31.76 36.62 1.87
CA PRO A 97 31.17 35.45 2.54
C PRO A 97 30.24 35.81 3.70
N ALA A 98 30.62 36.78 4.54
CA ALA A 98 29.77 37.25 5.64
C ALA A 98 28.55 38.01 5.13
N ALA A 99 28.72 38.85 4.09
CA ALA A 99 27.63 39.58 3.44
C ALA A 99 26.58 38.63 2.86
N ASN A 100 27.01 37.68 2.04
CA ASN A 100 26.12 36.69 1.43
C ASN A 100 25.40 35.86 2.49
N LYS A 101 26.11 35.41 3.52
CA LYS A 101 25.49 34.60 4.57
C LYS A 101 24.49 35.39 5.42
N LEU A 102 24.76 36.67 5.68
CA LEU A 102 23.83 37.55 6.37
C LEU A 102 22.58 37.79 5.54
N ILE A 103 22.74 38.07 4.23
CA ILE A 103 21.62 38.19 3.29
C ILE A 103 20.78 36.92 3.28
N ASP A 104 21.39 35.73 3.17
CA ASP A 104 20.65 34.46 3.19
C ASP A 104 19.82 34.31 4.47
N VAL A 105 20.43 34.57 5.64
CA VAL A 105 19.75 34.46 6.93
C VAL A 105 18.61 35.47 7.07
N TRP A 106 18.78 36.69 6.55
CA TRP A 106 17.73 37.70 6.56
C TRP A 106 16.62 37.38 5.56
N MET A 107 16.94 36.89 4.35
CA MET A 107 15.97 36.43 3.36
C MET A 107 15.11 35.31 3.92
N ASP A 108 15.74 34.27 4.50
CA ASP A 108 15.04 33.11 5.07
C ASP A 108 14.01 33.53 6.12
N ARG A 109 14.30 34.58 6.88
CA ARG A 109 13.48 35.10 7.99
C ARG A 109 12.53 36.23 7.58
N GLY A 110 12.54 36.64 6.31
CA GLY A 110 11.74 37.76 5.80
C GLY A 110 12.15 39.14 6.36
N LEU A 111 13.41 39.31 6.77
CA LEU A 111 13.96 40.58 7.28
C LEU A 111 14.40 41.50 6.12
N PHE A 112 13.48 41.77 5.20
CA PHE A 112 13.77 42.50 3.97
C PHE A 112 14.16 43.96 4.21
N ASP A 113 13.61 44.60 5.24
CA ASP A 113 13.95 45.98 5.58
C ASP A 113 15.41 46.11 6.04
N GLU A 114 15.93 45.12 6.76
CA GLU A 114 17.35 45.07 7.16
C GLU A 114 18.27 44.94 5.94
N ILE A 115 17.87 44.15 4.94
CA ILE A 115 18.60 44.02 3.67
C ILE A 115 18.60 45.37 2.94
N ARG A 116 17.42 46.01 2.80
CA ARG A 116 17.27 47.33 2.15
C ARG A 116 18.10 48.41 2.84
N ALA A 117 18.21 48.34 4.17
CA ALA A 117 18.97 49.31 4.96
C ALA A 117 20.49 49.14 4.82
N ARG A 118 20.99 47.91 4.64
CA ARG A 118 22.44 47.62 4.67
C ARG A 118 23.08 47.43 3.29
N PHE A 119 22.37 46.88 2.30
CA PHE A 119 22.98 46.43 1.04
C PHE A 119 22.45 47.22 -0.17
N ASP A 120 23.35 47.73 -1.02
CA ASP A 120 22.95 48.47 -2.23
C ASP A 120 22.38 47.54 -3.32
N ARG A 121 21.21 47.90 -3.85
CA ARG A 121 20.54 47.19 -4.96
C ARG A 121 21.41 47.00 -6.19
N LYS A 122 22.24 47.97 -6.55
CA LYS A 122 23.15 47.88 -7.70
C LYS A 122 24.23 46.82 -7.51
N LEU A 123 24.61 46.55 -6.26
CA LEU A 123 25.62 45.54 -5.92
C LEU A 123 25.01 44.15 -5.75
N HIS A 124 23.70 44.07 -5.47
CA HIS A 124 22.98 42.81 -5.23
C HIS A 124 21.68 42.67 -6.05
N PRO A 125 21.70 42.84 -7.38
CA PRO A 125 20.49 42.91 -8.20
C PRO A 125 19.63 41.64 -8.10
N ASP A 126 20.24 40.46 -8.02
CA ASP A 126 19.52 39.18 -7.93
C ASP A 126 18.76 39.01 -6.60
N VAL A 127 19.30 39.56 -5.50
CA VAL A 127 18.66 39.53 -4.18
C VAL A 127 17.40 40.41 -4.21
N TYR A 128 17.54 41.62 -4.75
CA TYR A 128 16.42 42.55 -4.87
C TYR A 128 15.35 42.07 -5.85
N LEU A 129 15.72 41.36 -6.92
CA LEU A 129 14.73 40.72 -7.81
C LEU A 129 13.87 39.72 -7.03
N LYS A 130 14.47 38.89 -6.17
CA LYS A 130 13.72 37.96 -5.32
C LYS A 130 12.84 38.67 -4.30
N MET A 131 13.34 39.75 -3.69
CA MET A 131 12.56 40.56 -2.74
C MET A 131 11.36 41.22 -3.43
N ASP A 132 11.54 41.77 -4.63
CA ASP A 132 10.45 42.36 -5.40
C ASP A 132 9.39 41.30 -5.76
N MET A 133 9.82 40.09 -6.16
CA MET A 133 8.90 38.95 -6.40
C MET A 133 8.12 38.57 -5.13
N TRP A 134 8.78 38.60 -3.98
CA TRP A 134 8.15 38.33 -2.69
C TRP A 134 7.14 39.43 -2.33
N ASP A 135 7.51 40.70 -2.47
CA ASP A 135 6.65 41.85 -2.17
C ASP A 135 5.37 41.81 -3.04
N GLU A 136 5.51 41.51 -4.33
CA GLU A 136 4.37 41.36 -5.25
C GLU A 136 3.46 40.20 -4.85
N ALA A 137 4.03 39.03 -4.52
CA ALA A 137 3.27 37.87 -4.08
C ALA A 137 2.55 38.13 -2.75
N TRP A 138 3.22 38.77 -1.80
CA TRP A 138 2.65 39.11 -0.50
C TRP A 138 1.48 40.09 -0.63
N ALA A 139 1.65 41.16 -1.42
CA ALA A 139 0.57 42.12 -1.68
C ALA A 139 -0.65 41.45 -2.35
N LYS A 140 -0.42 40.50 -3.26
CA LYS A 140 -1.51 39.70 -3.85
C LYS A 140 -2.20 38.82 -2.82
N ILE A 141 -1.44 38.13 -1.96
CA ILE A 141 -2.02 37.33 -0.87
C ILE A 141 -2.89 38.20 0.03
N GLU A 142 -2.40 39.37 0.47
CA GLU A 142 -3.16 40.29 1.33
C GLU A 142 -4.49 40.72 0.69
N ALA A 143 -4.50 40.93 -0.63
CA ALA A 143 -5.72 41.24 -1.38
C ALA A 143 -6.69 40.06 -1.47
N LEU A 144 -6.19 38.81 -1.56
CA LEU A 144 -6.99 37.60 -1.73
C LEU A 144 -7.57 37.06 -0.41
N VAL A 145 -6.87 37.21 0.72
CA VAL A 145 -7.25 36.60 2.01
C VAL A 145 -8.35 37.35 2.78
N GLY A 146 -8.75 38.54 2.32
CA GLY A 146 -9.78 39.35 2.96
C GLY A 146 -11.22 38.84 2.79
N GLY A 147 -11.46 37.94 1.83
CA GLY A 147 -12.79 37.38 1.52
C GLY A 147 -13.22 36.21 2.42
N ASP A 148 -14.49 35.78 2.30
CA ASP A 148 -15.04 34.64 3.05
C ASP A 148 -14.51 33.27 2.61
N ASP A 149 -14.11 33.17 1.34
CA ASP A 149 -13.40 32.02 0.80
C ASP A 149 -12.03 32.46 0.31
N VAL A 150 -11.00 31.70 0.68
CA VAL A 150 -9.61 31.97 0.29
C VAL A 150 -9.33 31.16 -0.98
N PRO A 151 -8.97 31.79 -2.11
CA PRO A 151 -8.79 31.09 -3.38
C PRO A 151 -7.50 30.26 -3.41
N ASP A 152 -7.48 29.24 -4.28
CA ASP A 152 -6.30 28.36 -4.49
C ASP A 152 -5.04 29.15 -4.87
N GLU A 153 -5.20 30.24 -5.63
CA GLU A 153 -4.13 31.15 -6.02
C GLU A 153 -3.34 31.67 -4.80
N ALA A 154 -4.02 32.00 -3.70
CA ALA A 154 -3.35 32.46 -2.49
C ALA A 154 -2.46 31.36 -1.88
N PHE A 155 -2.95 30.11 -1.86
CA PHE A 155 -2.17 28.97 -1.35
C PHE A 155 -0.99 28.64 -2.27
N SER A 156 -1.17 28.68 -3.59
CA SER A 156 -0.06 28.54 -4.54
C SER A 156 1.01 29.62 -4.35
N LEU A 157 0.62 30.88 -4.11
CA LEU A 157 1.60 31.95 -3.82
C LEU A 157 2.37 31.69 -2.53
N PHE A 158 1.71 31.18 -1.49
CA PHE A 158 2.39 30.76 -0.26
C PHE A 158 3.45 29.68 -0.54
N ASP A 159 3.07 28.60 -1.22
CA ASP A 159 3.95 27.44 -1.46
C ASP A 159 5.05 27.70 -2.49
N ASP A 160 4.73 28.42 -3.57
CA ASP A 160 5.63 28.57 -4.72
C ASP A 160 6.55 29.79 -4.61
N VAL A 161 6.17 30.79 -3.80
CA VAL A 161 6.95 32.03 -3.66
C VAL A 161 7.33 32.29 -2.20
N ILE A 162 6.35 32.47 -1.32
CA ILE A 162 6.60 32.97 0.04
C ILE A 162 7.51 32.01 0.81
N PHE A 163 7.17 30.73 0.90
CA PHE A 163 7.98 29.76 1.65
C PHE A 163 9.25 29.32 0.93
N ARG A 164 9.36 29.51 -0.39
CA ARG A 164 10.62 29.27 -1.10
C ARG A 164 11.65 30.36 -0.83
N LEU A 165 11.20 31.60 -0.65
CA LEU A 165 12.07 32.76 -0.45
C LEU A 165 12.28 33.10 1.04
N ALA A 166 11.30 32.84 1.89
CA ALA A 166 11.33 33.12 3.32
C ALA A 166 10.76 31.93 4.16
N PRO A 167 11.41 30.75 4.14
CA PRO A 167 10.96 29.54 4.83
C PRO A 167 10.91 29.63 6.36
N GLU A 168 11.52 30.65 6.98
CA GLU A 168 11.54 30.84 8.44
C GLU A 168 10.68 32.04 8.88
N LEU A 169 9.87 32.62 7.98
CA LEU A 169 8.96 33.73 8.29
C LEU A 169 7.69 33.24 9.00
N ALA A 170 7.68 33.34 10.33
CA ALA A 170 6.57 32.83 11.15
C ALA A 170 5.21 33.48 10.83
N SER A 171 5.16 34.79 10.55
CA SER A 171 3.90 35.49 10.26
C SER A 171 3.21 34.97 8.98
N ALA A 172 3.97 34.48 8.00
CA ALA A 172 3.41 33.87 6.80
C ALA A 172 2.70 32.54 7.12
N TYR A 173 3.30 31.71 7.97
CA TYR A 173 2.66 30.49 8.45
C TYR A 173 1.43 30.78 9.33
N GLU A 174 1.46 31.81 10.17
CA GLU A 174 0.29 32.22 10.96
C GLU A 174 -0.87 32.67 10.04
N LEU A 175 -0.57 33.47 9.02
CA LEU A 175 -1.56 33.93 8.05
C LEU A 175 -2.14 32.75 7.25
N ARG A 176 -1.29 31.87 6.71
CA ARG A 176 -1.75 30.69 5.96
C ARG A 176 -2.56 29.75 6.83
N LEU A 177 -2.15 29.51 8.07
CA LEU A 177 -2.89 28.68 9.02
C LEU A 177 -4.30 29.22 9.24
N ASN A 178 -4.45 30.53 9.42
CA ASN A 178 -5.78 31.15 9.54
C ASN A 178 -6.61 30.96 8.26
N CYS A 179 -6.00 31.10 7.09
CA CYS A 179 -6.65 30.84 5.80
C CYS A 179 -7.10 29.38 5.66
N LEU A 180 -6.25 28.42 6.02
CA LEU A 180 -6.55 26.99 6.00
C LEU A 180 -7.71 26.67 6.96
N LYS A 181 -7.70 27.23 8.18
CA LYS A 181 -8.80 27.04 9.15
C LYS A 181 -10.12 27.63 8.62
N LYS A 182 -10.09 28.78 7.94
CA LYS A 182 -11.28 29.36 7.30
C LYS A 182 -11.81 28.47 6.17
N ARG A 183 -10.94 28.00 5.28
CA ARG A 183 -11.29 27.07 4.21
C ARG A 183 -11.82 25.74 4.75
N LEU A 184 -11.26 25.25 5.85
CA LEU A 184 -11.70 24.01 6.49
C LEU A 184 -13.16 24.08 6.95
N GLN A 185 -13.61 25.23 7.45
CA GLN A 185 -15.00 25.44 7.87
C GLN A 185 -15.98 25.35 6.69
N ASN A 186 -15.59 25.84 5.51
CA ASN A 186 -16.41 25.82 4.30
C ASN A 186 -16.30 24.51 3.50
N THR A 187 -15.29 23.69 3.77
CA THR A 187 -15.02 22.45 3.03
C THR A 187 -15.93 21.33 3.53
N PRO A 188 -16.64 20.58 2.65
CA PRO A 188 -17.41 19.40 3.03
C PRO A 188 -16.54 18.39 3.78
N SER A 189 -17.10 17.77 4.82
CA SER A 189 -16.30 16.96 5.76
C SER A 189 -15.56 15.77 5.12
N GLU A 190 -16.06 15.26 3.99
CA GLU A 190 -15.46 14.14 3.25
C GLU A 190 -14.17 14.52 2.50
N SER A 191 -13.93 15.82 2.29
CA SER A 191 -12.83 16.38 1.49
C SER A 191 -11.82 17.18 2.32
N ARG A 192 -11.81 17.00 3.65
CA ARG A 192 -10.95 17.78 4.57
C ARG A 192 -9.54 17.22 4.80
N ASP A 193 -9.24 16.02 4.28
CA ASP A 193 -8.03 15.28 4.67
C ASP A 193 -6.72 16.00 4.29
N ASP A 194 -6.67 16.56 3.08
CA ASP A 194 -5.52 17.35 2.62
C ASP A 194 -5.34 18.62 3.45
N LEU A 195 -6.44 19.29 3.83
CA LEU A 195 -6.41 20.47 4.68
C LEU A 195 -5.86 20.16 6.07
N TYR A 196 -6.22 19.02 6.67
CA TYR A 196 -5.66 18.59 7.94
C TYR A 196 -4.14 18.43 7.87
N SER A 197 -3.62 17.89 6.77
CA SER A 197 -2.19 17.71 6.54
C SER A 197 -1.46 19.06 6.48
N SER A 198 -1.99 20.01 5.72
CA SER A 198 -1.42 21.36 5.62
C SER A 198 -1.49 22.13 6.94
N ILE A 199 -2.58 22.00 7.69
CA ILE A 199 -2.74 22.64 9.02
C ILE A 199 -1.72 22.08 10.01
N VAL A 200 -1.56 20.76 10.07
CA VAL A 200 -0.56 20.10 10.94
C VAL A 200 0.85 20.54 10.57
N ALA A 201 1.15 20.69 9.28
CA ALA A 201 2.45 21.17 8.81
C ALA A 201 2.74 22.60 9.28
N ASP A 202 1.80 23.52 9.12
CA ASP A 202 1.94 24.92 9.54
C ASP A 202 2.10 25.06 11.04
N PHE A 203 1.23 24.40 11.82
CA PHE A 203 1.39 24.36 13.28
C PHE A 203 2.75 23.78 13.70
N SER A 204 3.20 22.69 13.07
CA SER A 204 4.49 22.06 13.39
C SER A 204 5.66 22.99 13.11
N LYS A 205 5.57 23.80 12.04
CA LYS A 205 6.57 24.81 11.73
C LYS A 205 6.53 25.97 12.72
N LEU A 206 5.35 26.48 13.06
CA LEU A 206 5.17 27.55 14.03
C LEU A 206 5.70 27.20 15.43
N VAL A 207 5.39 26.00 15.91
CA VAL A 207 5.89 25.48 17.19
C VAL A 207 7.44 25.40 17.21
N LYS A 208 8.08 25.11 16.07
CA LYS A 208 9.54 25.12 15.96
C LYS A 208 10.13 26.53 15.90
N LEU A 209 9.47 27.44 15.18
CA LEU A 209 9.90 28.82 15.01
C LEU A 209 9.72 29.66 16.28
N LEU A 210 8.63 29.43 17.01
CA LEU A 210 8.15 30.26 18.11
C LEU A 210 7.82 29.44 19.38
N PRO A 211 8.74 28.60 19.89
CA PRO A 211 8.43 27.58 20.90
C PRO A 211 7.87 28.16 22.22
N GLN A 212 8.32 29.33 22.64
CA GLN A 212 7.89 29.95 23.91
C GLN A 212 6.82 31.02 23.75
N ARG A 213 6.54 31.47 22.52
CA ARG A 213 5.67 32.63 22.29
C ARG A 213 4.20 32.26 22.36
N ASN A 214 3.84 31.06 21.91
CA ASN A 214 2.44 30.66 21.80
C ASN A 214 2.21 29.21 22.25
N LEU A 215 1.98 29.03 23.56
CA LEU A 215 1.65 27.73 24.13
C LEU A 215 0.29 27.18 23.66
N SER A 216 -0.62 28.02 23.11
CA SER A 216 -1.91 27.54 22.58
C SER A 216 -1.69 26.65 21.37
N GLN A 217 -0.73 26.99 20.50
CA GLN A 217 -0.41 26.23 19.29
C GLN A 217 0.04 24.80 19.62
N TYR A 218 0.68 24.57 20.77
CA TYR A 218 1.02 23.21 21.20
C TYR A 218 -0.22 22.38 21.53
N ALA A 219 -1.19 22.97 22.24
CA ALA A 219 -2.43 22.30 22.60
C ALA A 219 -3.33 22.06 21.37
N GLU A 220 -3.38 23.02 20.44
CA GLU A 220 -4.11 22.88 19.17
C GLU A 220 -3.46 21.82 18.28
N LEU A 221 -2.15 21.88 18.04
CA LEU A 221 -1.43 20.89 17.24
C LEU A 221 -1.55 19.48 17.82
N ALA A 222 -1.46 19.35 19.15
CA ALA A 222 -1.66 18.05 19.79
C ALA A 222 -3.05 17.47 19.47
N GLN A 223 -4.10 18.27 19.52
CA GLN A 223 -5.45 17.80 19.20
C GLN A 223 -5.61 17.48 17.71
N TYR A 224 -5.06 18.30 16.81
CA TYR A 224 -5.03 17.98 15.38
C TYR A 224 -4.33 16.64 15.11
N LEU A 225 -3.13 16.43 15.67
CA LEU A 225 -2.41 15.16 15.51
C LEU A 225 -3.22 13.96 16.00
N LEU A 226 -3.90 14.07 17.14
CA LEU A 226 -4.72 12.97 17.65
C LEU A 226 -5.96 12.74 16.77
N TYR A 227 -6.76 13.78 16.52
CA TYR A 227 -8.10 13.63 15.95
C TYR A 227 -8.13 13.56 14.42
N THR A 228 -7.13 14.12 13.73
CA THR A 228 -7.05 14.08 12.27
C THR A 228 -6.03 13.06 11.77
N ARG A 229 -4.96 12.79 12.52
CA ARG A 229 -3.89 11.86 12.10
C ARG A 229 -3.83 10.55 12.90
N GLY A 230 -4.49 10.46 14.06
CA GLY A 230 -4.38 9.29 14.94
C GLY A 230 -3.05 9.19 15.69
N ASN A 231 -2.17 10.21 15.61
CA ASN A 231 -0.82 10.20 16.19
C ASN A 231 -0.85 10.56 17.68
N PHE A 232 -1.22 9.60 18.53
CA PHE A 232 -1.28 9.80 19.97
C PHE A 232 0.11 10.05 20.60
N GLN A 233 1.17 9.32 20.22
CA GLN A 233 2.50 9.52 20.81
C GLN A 233 3.02 10.93 20.59
N ASP A 234 2.97 11.43 19.34
CA ASP A 234 3.45 12.77 18.98
C ASP A 234 2.63 13.84 19.70
N SER A 235 1.30 13.65 19.71
CA SER A 235 0.37 14.52 20.43
C SER A 235 0.71 14.62 21.91
N PHE A 236 0.96 13.49 22.58
CA PHE A 236 1.30 13.49 24.00
C PHE A 236 2.72 14.06 24.25
N GLY A 237 3.65 13.83 23.32
CA GLY A 237 4.98 14.43 23.34
C GLY A 237 4.94 15.96 23.32
N LEU A 238 4.09 16.54 22.45
CA LEU A 238 3.88 17.99 22.39
C LEU A 238 3.27 18.55 23.67
N VAL A 239 2.26 17.88 24.22
CA VAL A 239 1.64 18.28 25.51
C VAL A 239 2.68 18.27 26.63
N LYS A 240 3.58 17.27 26.67
CA LYS A 240 4.68 17.25 27.65
C LYS A 240 5.67 18.40 27.42
N SER A 241 6.03 18.70 26.18
CA SER A 241 6.91 19.83 25.85
C SER A 241 6.30 21.17 26.24
N CYS A 242 5.00 21.36 26.01
CA CYS A 242 4.23 22.52 26.47
C CYS A 242 4.33 22.70 28.00
N LEU A 243 4.10 21.62 28.77
CA LEU A 243 4.15 21.65 30.23
C LEU A 243 5.57 21.77 30.82
N ARG A 244 6.61 21.47 30.04
CA ARG A 244 7.99 21.77 30.45
C ARG A 244 8.28 23.28 30.40
N MET A 245 7.61 24.02 29.54
CA MET A 245 7.78 25.47 29.42
C MET A 245 6.90 26.21 30.42
N ASP A 246 5.65 25.78 30.59
CA ASP A 246 4.74 26.26 31.63
C ASP A 246 3.93 25.09 32.19
N HIS A 247 4.28 24.69 33.42
CA HIS A 247 3.66 23.57 34.13
C HIS A 247 2.16 23.81 34.39
N ASP A 248 1.73 25.06 34.50
CA ASP A 248 0.38 25.43 34.89
C ASP A 248 -0.49 25.87 33.71
N TYR A 249 0.03 25.77 32.48
CA TYR A 249 -0.73 26.10 31.28
C TYR A 249 -1.94 25.17 31.10
N LYS A 250 -3.12 25.70 31.45
CA LYS A 250 -4.36 24.93 31.62
C LYS A 250 -4.72 24.05 30.40
N PRO A 251 -4.68 24.53 29.14
CA PRO A 251 -5.02 23.69 27.98
C PRO A 251 -4.18 22.42 27.89
N CYS A 252 -2.85 22.54 28.01
CA CYS A 252 -1.95 21.38 27.99
C CYS A 252 -2.12 20.50 29.24
N ALA A 253 -2.36 21.09 30.42
CA ALA A 253 -2.58 20.34 31.65
C ALA A 253 -3.87 19.48 31.58
N MET A 254 -4.94 19.98 30.96
CA MET A 254 -6.17 19.23 30.73
C MET A 254 -5.94 18.07 29.75
N LEU A 255 -5.28 18.32 28.61
CA LEU A 255 -4.91 17.29 27.65
C LEU A 255 -4.01 16.21 28.28
N SER A 256 -3.03 16.59 29.09
CA SER A 256 -2.12 15.65 29.76
C SER A 256 -2.86 14.70 30.71
N LYS A 257 -3.85 15.21 31.45
CA LYS A 257 -4.71 14.39 32.32
C LYS A 257 -5.59 13.43 31.49
N PHE A 258 -6.14 13.91 30.39
CA PHE A 258 -6.92 13.09 29.46
C PHE A 258 -6.06 11.95 28.87
N TYR A 259 -4.92 12.30 28.29
CA TYR A 259 -3.99 11.37 27.64
C TYR A 259 -3.43 10.34 28.62
N SER A 260 -3.01 10.76 29.81
CA SER A 260 -2.49 9.84 30.82
C SER A 260 -3.54 8.81 31.27
N ARG A 261 -4.81 9.22 31.36
CA ARG A 261 -5.92 8.34 31.75
C ARG A 261 -6.31 7.37 30.64
N MET A 262 -6.31 7.84 29.39
CA MET A 262 -6.83 7.09 28.24
C MET A 262 -5.73 6.39 27.43
N GLN A 263 -4.47 6.47 27.84
CA GLN A 263 -3.35 5.88 27.09
C GLN A 263 -3.48 4.36 26.85
N SER A 264 -4.16 3.62 27.73
CA SER A 264 -4.43 2.18 27.57
C SER A 264 -5.29 1.89 26.35
N ILE A 265 -6.06 2.88 25.90
CA ILE A 265 -6.94 2.82 24.72
C ILE A 265 -6.30 3.56 23.54
N LEU A 266 -5.74 4.76 23.78
CA LEU A 266 -5.23 5.63 22.71
C LEU A 266 -3.96 5.08 22.05
N LYS A 267 -3.11 4.34 22.78
CA LYS A 267 -1.94 3.66 22.19
C LYS A 267 -2.37 2.57 21.20
N PRO A 268 -3.21 1.57 21.58
CA PRO A 268 -3.77 0.64 20.61
C PRO A 268 -4.57 1.30 19.48
N ALA A 269 -5.18 2.46 19.73
CA ALA A 269 -5.90 3.19 18.68
C ALA A 269 -4.97 3.79 17.62
N GLU A 270 -3.80 4.27 18.00
CA GLU A 270 -2.74 4.71 17.08
C GLU A 270 -2.24 3.52 16.23
N ASP A 271 -1.94 2.37 16.86
CA ASP A 271 -1.56 1.14 16.16
C ASP A 271 -2.67 0.66 15.20
N TYR A 272 -3.92 0.71 15.66
CA TYR A 272 -5.07 0.34 14.85
C TYR A 272 -5.29 1.29 13.69
N PHE A 273 -4.90 2.56 13.81
CA PHE A 273 -5.01 3.54 12.71
C PHE A 273 -4.17 3.12 11.51
N ILE A 274 -2.93 2.70 11.76
CA ILE A 274 -2.02 2.14 10.75
C ILE A 274 -2.64 0.88 10.13
N ARG A 275 -3.23 0.02 10.98
CA ARG A 275 -3.89 -1.22 10.53
C ARG A 275 -5.13 -0.97 9.69
N ASP A 276 -5.99 -0.03 10.08
CA ASP A 276 -7.20 0.32 9.35
C ASP A 276 -6.86 0.90 7.98
N GLU A 277 -5.84 1.76 7.91
CA GLU A 277 -5.33 2.31 6.65
C GLU A 277 -4.83 1.20 5.72
N TYR A 278 -3.96 0.30 6.20
CA TYR A 278 -3.46 -0.82 5.40
C TYR A 278 -4.57 -1.77 4.93
N LEU A 279 -5.53 -2.10 5.80
CA LEU A 279 -6.57 -3.07 5.50
C LEU A 279 -7.68 -2.52 4.62
N TYR A 280 -8.14 -1.29 4.86
CA TYR A 280 -9.37 -0.76 4.26
C TYR A 280 -9.15 0.45 3.35
N HIS A 281 -8.02 1.14 3.47
CA HIS A 281 -7.70 2.33 2.69
C HIS A 281 -6.27 2.28 2.09
N PRO A 282 -5.89 1.21 1.34
CA PRO A 282 -4.54 1.10 0.83
C PRO A 282 -4.25 2.17 -0.22
N SER A 283 -3.40 3.14 0.14
CA SER A 283 -2.91 4.22 -0.72
C SER A 283 -1.57 3.84 -1.35
N GLY A 284 -1.60 3.43 -2.63
CA GLY A 284 -0.44 3.34 -3.54
C GLY A 284 0.88 2.86 -2.93
N ASP A 285 1.94 3.64 -3.14
CA ASP A 285 3.36 3.33 -2.85
C ASP A 285 3.69 3.08 -1.35
N SER A 286 2.72 3.25 -0.44
CA SER A 286 2.95 3.16 1.02
C SER A 286 2.60 1.79 1.62
N VAL A 287 2.07 0.86 0.83
CA VAL A 287 1.56 -0.43 1.33
C VAL A 287 2.66 -1.30 1.96
N ASP A 288 3.88 -1.30 1.41
CA ASP A 288 5.00 -2.08 1.95
C ASP A 288 5.53 -1.49 3.27
N ILE A 289 5.57 -0.16 3.39
CA ILE A 289 5.96 0.55 4.62
C ILE A 289 4.95 0.27 5.75
N LEU A 290 3.66 0.31 5.43
CA LEU A 290 2.60 0.02 6.40
C LEU A 290 2.64 -1.45 6.84
N LYS A 291 2.98 -2.37 5.94
CA LYS A 291 3.14 -3.80 6.25
C LYS A 291 4.30 -4.04 7.23
N GLU A 292 5.45 -3.40 7.01
CA GLU A 292 6.59 -3.53 7.94
C GLU A 292 6.25 -3.02 9.34
N LYS A 293 5.48 -1.93 9.43
CA LYS A 293 5.00 -1.41 10.73
C LYS A 293 4.00 -2.35 11.40
N LEU A 294 3.17 -3.05 10.64
CA LEU A 294 2.17 -3.97 11.20
C LEU A 294 2.78 -5.16 11.95
N ASP A 295 3.94 -5.63 11.50
CA ASP A 295 4.65 -6.74 12.16
C ASP A 295 5.23 -6.33 13.53
N GLN A 296 5.26 -5.04 13.86
CA GLN A 296 5.87 -4.49 15.08
C GLN A 296 4.91 -4.36 16.25
N PHE A 297 3.59 -4.41 16.03
CA PHE A 297 2.59 -4.11 17.06
C PHE A 297 1.51 -5.19 17.17
N THR A 298 1.12 -5.51 18.40
CA THR A 298 0.05 -6.48 18.70
C THR A 298 -0.99 -5.82 19.59
N ILE A 299 -2.27 -5.98 19.21
CA ILE A 299 -3.39 -5.41 19.96
C ILE A 299 -3.96 -6.48 20.90
N ASP A 300 -3.93 -6.22 22.21
CA ASP A 300 -4.68 -7.01 23.18
C ASP A 300 -6.17 -6.62 23.13
N TRP A 301 -6.93 -7.35 22.32
CA TRP A 301 -8.36 -7.11 22.14
C TRP A 301 -9.17 -7.20 23.43
N SER A 302 -8.75 -8.06 24.38
CA SER A 302 -9.45 -8.25 25.64
C SER A 302 -9.26 -7.07 26.57
N LEU A 303 -8.04 -6.55 26.64
CA LEU A 303 -7.73 -5.32 27.37
C LEU A 303 -8.43 -4.11 26.76
N VAL A 304 -8.37 -3.94 25.43
CA VAL A 304 -9.04 -2.81 24.76
C VAL A 304 -10.54 -2.85 25.03
N TYR A 305 -11.19 -4.00 24.88
CA TYR A 305 -12.62 -4.13 25.13
C TYR A 305 -13.01 -3.80 26.59
N SER A 306 -12.24 -4.30 27.57
CA SER A 306 -12.52 -4.05 28.99
C SER A 306 -12.35 -2.58 29.35
N GLU A 307 -11.30 -1.93 28.83
CA GLU A 307 -11.03 -0.51 29.03
C GLU A 307 -12.09 0.38 28.35
N LEU A 308 -12.56 0.02 27.16
CA LEU A 308 -13.62 0.77 26.45
C LEU A 308 -14.96 0.75 27.19
N SER A 309 -15.32 -0.41 27.74
CA SER A 309 -16.57 -0.63 28.48
C SER A 309 -16.53 -0.13 29.93
N ALA A 310 -15.34 0.12 30.47
CA ALA A 310 -15.17 0.61 31.82
C ALA A 310 -15.89 1.97 32.04
N PRO A 311 -16.46 2.20 33.24
CA PRO A 311 -17.04 3.48 33.60
C PRO A 311 -16.02 4.60 33.50
N VAL A 312 -16.44 5.77 33.00
CA VAL A 312 -15.57 6.94 32.93
C VAL A 312 -15.18 7.40 34.34
N LYS A 313 -13.88 7.45 34.63
CA LYS A 313 -13.32 7.90 35.92
C LYS A 313 -12.70 9.29 35.81
N VAL A 314 -13.53 10.32 35.93
CA VAL A 314 -13.11 11.73 35.90
C VAL A 314 -13.42 12.43 37.24
N PRO A 315 -12.72 13.54 37.58
CA PRO A 315 -13.05 14.34 38.76
C PRO A 315 -14.52 14.78 38.77
N LYS A 316 -15.12 14.88 39.97
CA LYS A 316 -16.56 15.20 40.13
C LYS A 316 -17.01 16.48 39.40
N ARG A 317 -16.16 17.51 39.34
CA ARG A 317 -16.46 18.74 38.59
C ARG A 317 -16.63 18.47 37.10
N GLU A 318 -15.75 17.67 36.52
CA GLU A 318 -15.79 17.29 35.11
C GLU A 318 -16.98 16.35 34.84
N LEU A 319 -17.22 15.39 35.73
CA LEU A 319 -18.37 14.49 35.66
C LEU A 319 -19.70 15.25 35.58
N ASN A 320 -19.84 16.36 36.33
CA ASN A 320 -21.04 17.19 36.31
C ASN A 320 -21.22 17.98 35.00
N THR A 321 -20.17 18.14 34.19
CA THR A 321 -20.24 18.80 32.87
C THR A 321 -20.51 17.83 31.73
N LEU A 322 -20.38 16.52 31.98
CA LEU A 322 -20.60 15.51 30.97
C LEU A 322 -22.10 15.37 30.65
N PRO A 323 -22.47 15.22 29.37
CA PRO A 323 -23.83 14.83 29.01
C PRO A 323 -24.21 13.50 29.66
N SER A 324 -25.49 13.33 30.03
CA SER A 324 -26.00 12.16 30.76
C SER A 324 -25.71 10.80 30.09
N GLY A 325 -25.51 10.78 28.78
CA GLY A 325 -25.16 9.57 28.02
C GLY A 325 -23.70 9.15 28.09
N VAL A 326 -22.78 10.02 28.53
CA VAL A 326 -21.32 9.82 28.52
C VAL A 326 -20.87 9.14 29.81
N ASN A 327 -21.03 7.82 29.86
CA ASN A 327 -20.79 7.01 31.07
C ASN A 327 -19.68 5.96 30.94
N THR A 328 -19.13 5.73 29.75
CA THR A 328 -18.01 4.80 29.50
C THR A 328 -16.81 5.55 28.91
N ASN A 329 -15.63 4.96 29.02
CA ASN A 329 -14.42 5.52 28.39
C ASN A 329 -14.59 5.68 26.87
N PHE A 330 -15.22 4.71 26.19
CA PHE A 330 -15.52 4.82 24.76
C PHE A 330 -16.31 6.10 24.42
N LYS A 331 -17.42 6.34 25.11
CA LYS A 331 -18.26 7.52 24.87
C LYS A 331 -17.56 8.81 25.26
N TYR A 332 -16.74 8.78 26.30
CA TYR A 332 -15.99 9.94 26.75
C TYR A 332 -14.91 10.36 25.75
N ILE A 333 -14.20 9.40 25.14
CA ILE A 333 -13.24 9.69 24.05
C ILE A 333 -13.96 10.26 22.83
N LEU A 334 -15.11 9.69 22.44
CA LEU A 334 -15.92 10.24 21.35
C LEU A 334 -16.39 11.67 21.65
N TRP A 335 -16.86 11.93 22.88
CA TRP A 335 -17.28 13.25 23.31
C TRP A 335 -16.14 14.29 23.26
N GLN A 336 -14.92 13.90 23.62
CA GLN A 336 -13.74 14.77 23.50
C GLN A 336 -13.44 15.13 22.03
N ALA A 337 -13.53 14.17 21.12
CA ALA A 337 -13.40 14.42 19.69
C ALA A 337 -14.53 15.31 19.14
N GLU A 338 -15.75 15.17 19.67
CA GLU A 338 -16.86 16.08 19.36
C GLU A 338 -16.59 17.51 19.83
N GLN A 339 -16.00 17.71 21.02
CA GLN A 339 -15.65 19.05 21.49
C GLN A 339 -14.60 19.71 20.58
N PHE A 340 -13.61 18.94 20.13
CA PHE A 340 -12.63 19.40 19.14
C PHE A 340 -13.32 19.81 17.83
N ALA A 341 -14.22 18.97 17.30
CA ALA A 341 -14.95 19.28 16.07
C ALA A 341 -15.83 20.53 16.18
N VAL A 342 -16.50 20.74 17.32
CA VAL A 342 -17.28 21.97 17.56
C VAL A 342 -16.38 23.19 17.58
N LEU A 343 -15.23 23.10 18.23
CA LEU A 343 -14.29 24.21 18.33
C LEU A 343 -13.71 24.58 16.96
N GLU A 344 -13.31 23.59 16.16
CA GLU A 344 -12.62 23.83 14.89
C GLU A 344 -13.57 24.04 13.71
N PHE A 345 -14.73 23.38 13.71
CA PHE A 345 -15.67 23.39 12.57
C PHE A 345 -17.00 24.08 12.85
N GLY A 346 -17.30 24.44 14.10
CA GLY A 346 -18.60 25.02 14.48
C GLY A 346 -19.79 24.05 14.43
N ASP A 347 -19.57 22.78 14.09
CA ASP A 347 -20.63 21.77 13.96
C ASP A 347 -20.25 20.44 14.63
N LYS A 348 -21.15 19.97 15.50
CA LYS A 348 -21.05 18.65 16.16
C LYS A 348 -21.04 17.50 15.16
N ASN A 349 -21.75 17.61 14.04
CA ASN A 349 -21.77 16.54 13.04
C ASN A 349 -20.44 16.41 12.29
N GLY A 350 -19.63 17.47 12.23
CA GLY A 350 -18.27 17.41 11.69
C GLY A 350 -17.39 16.36 12.38
N ALA A 351 -17.65 16.05 13.65
CA ALA A 351 -16.94 15.02 14.41
C ALA A 351 -17.04 13.63 13.76
N LYS A 352 -18.20 13.29 13.18
CA LYS A 352 -18.44 11.96 12.56
C LYS A 352 -17.49 11.66 11.41
N HIS A 353 -16.94 12.72 10.80
CA HIS A 353 -16.05 12.64 9.66
C HIS A 353 -14.57 12.78 10.04
N LEU A 354 -14.26 12.94 11.33
CA LEU A 354 -12.88 12.90 11.80
C LEU A 354 -12.30 11.50 11.54
N PRO A 355 -11.11 11.39 10.91
CA PRO A 355 -10.45 10.12 10.69
C PRO A 355 -10.32 9.31 11.99
N PHE A 356 -9.98 9.97 13.11
CA PHE A 356 -9.89 9.31 14.42
C PHE A 356 -11.22 8.67 14.84
N ILE A 357 -12.36 9.36 14.74
CA ILE A 357 -13.66 8.79 15.17
C ILE A 357 -14.02 7.57 14.33
N ARG A 358 -13.84 7.65 13.01
CA ARG A 358 -14.12 6.53 12.09
C ARG A 358 -13.32 5.29 12.47
N THR A 359 -12.01 5.45 12.61
CA THR A 359 -11.08 4.38 12.96
C THR A 359 -11.32 3.86 14.39
N PHE A 360 -11.56 4.75 15.34
CA PHE A 360 -11.79 4.40 16.75
C PHE A 360 -13.06 3.57 16.95
N LYS A 361 -14.12 3.84 16.19
CA LYS A 361 -15.33 3.00 16.18
C LYS A 361 -15.07 1.62 15.61
N ARG A 362 -14.25 1.51 14.55
CA ARG A 362 -13.83 0.23 13.99
C ARG A 362 -13.00 -0.59 14.99
N LEU A 363 -12.05 0.05 15.67
CA LEU A 363 -11.31 -0.56 16.79
C LEU A 363 -12.26 -1.13 17.85
N ALA A 364 -13.23 -0.32 18.31
CA ALA A 364 -14.16 -0.74 19.34
C ALA A 364 -15.04 -1.93 18.89
N CYS A 365 -15.54 -1.91 17.65
CA CYS A 365 -16.28 -3.02 17.08
C CYS A 365 -15.42 -4.29 17.00
N GLU A 366 -14.20 -4.19 16.46
CA GLU A 366 -13.32 -5.35 16.33
C GLU A 366 -12.88 -5.91 17.68
N ALA A 367 -12.60 -5.05 18.66
CA ALA A 367 -12.31 -5.48 20.04
C ALA A 367 -13.49 -6.26 20.65
N SER A 368 -14.73 -5.81 20.42
CA SER A 368 -15.94 -6.51 20.87
C SER A 368 -16.14 -7.87 20.21
N VAL A 369 -15.90 -7.94 18.89
CA VAL A 369 -15.96 -9.18 18.13
C VAL A 369 -14.89 -10.16 18.60
N MET A 370 -13.65 -9.70 18.76
CA MET A 370 -12.51 -10.53 19.10
C MET A 370 -12.51 -10.99 20.57
N ALA A 371 -12.93 -10.11 21.50
CA ALA A 371 -12.89 -10.42 22.93
C ALA A 371 -14.15 -11.17 23.42
N LYS A 372 -15.32 -10.89 22.83
CA LYS A 372 -16.62 -11.41 23.33
C LYS A 372 -17.49 -12.08 22.28
N GLY A 373 -17.12 -12.04 21.00
CA GLY A 373 -18.02 -12.45 19.92
C GLY A 373 -19.31 -11.60 19.89
N ASP A 374 -19.25 -10.36 20.38
CA ASP A 374 -20.38 -9.43 20.37
C ASP A 374 -20.28 -8.51 19.15
N TYR A 375 -21.26 -8.66 18.26
CA TYR A 375 -21.36 -7.97 16.97
C TYR A 375 -22.32 -6.79 17.00
N LYS A 376 -22.84 -6.39 18.17
CA LYS A 376 -23.84 -5.34 18.31
C LYS A 376 -23.27 -4.09 18.96
N THR A 377 -22.68 -4.22 20.16
CA THR A 377 -22.42 -3.09 21.07
C THR A 377 -21.68 -1.91 20.43
N TYR A 378 -20.65 -2.15 19.61
CA TYR A 378 -19.88 -1.08 18.96
C TYR A 378 -19.94 -1.13 17.42
N CYS A 379 -20.62 -2.11 16.84
CA CYS A 379 -20.59 -2.34 15.40
C CYS A 379 -21.76 -1.69 14.64
N SER A 380 -22.84 -1.28 15.34
CA SER A 380 -24.02 -0.67 14.72
C SER A 380 -23.67 0.64 13.99
N ASP A 381 -22.80 1.44 14.59
CA ASP A 381 -22.51 2.81 14.17
C ASP A 381 -21.21 2.91 13.36
N VAL A 382 -20.65 1.77 12.95
CA VAL A 382 -19.48 1.72 12.06
C VAL A 382 -19.89 2.10 10.65
N ASP A 383 -19.25 3.16 10.15
CA ASP A 383 -19.40 3.65 8.79
C ASP A 383 -18.70 2.73 7.77
N GLU A 384 -19.46 2.34 6.75
CA GLU A 384 -19.03 1.52 5.62
C GLU A 384 -19.19 2.26 4.27
N SER A 385 -19.45 3.57 4.30
CA SER A 385 -19.57 4.43 3.11
C SER A 385 -18.32 4.36 2.22
N LYS A 386 -17.14 4.30 2.85
CA LYS A 386 -15.82 4.18 2.19
C LYS A 386 -15.31 2.74 2.12
N GLY A 387 -16.20 1.74 2.18
CA GLY A 387 -15.87 0.32 2.02
C GLY A 387 -16.36 -0.56 3.17
N LYS A 388 -16.58 -1.85 2.88
CA LYS A 388 -17.07 -2.83 3.86
C LYS A 388 -16.06 -3.07 4.97
N PHE A 389 -16.55 -3.16 6.19
CA PHE A 389 -15.76 -3.44 7.39
C PHE A 389 -15.92 -4.89 7.83
N PHE A 390 -14.89 -5.71 7.66
CA PHE A 390 -14.99 -7.16 7.78
C PHE A 390 -15.56 -7.68 9.12
N PRO A 391 -15.10 -7.20 10.30
CA PRO A 391 -15.60 -7.66 11.59
C PRO A 391 -17.13 -7.55 11.75
N LYS A 392 -17.78 -6.59 11.09
CA LYS A 392 -19.24 -6.41 11.15
C LYS A 392 -20.00 -7.55 10.46
N HIS A 393 -19.42 -8.16 9.43
CA HIS A 393 -20.05 -9.22 8.62
C HIS A 393 -19.76 -10.64 9.13
N VAL A 394 -18.79 -10.78 10.03
CA VAL A 394 -18.33 -12.06 10.58
C VAL A 394 -19.48 -12.92 11.14
N HIS A 395 -20.40 -12.35 11.92
CA HIS A 395 -21.50 -13.12 12.52
C HIS A 395 -22.40 -13.79 11.48
N LYS A 396 -22.63 -13.12 10.35
CA LYS A 396 -23.46 -13.62 9.25
C LYS A 396 -22.74 -14.74 8.51
N ILE A 397 -21.44 -14.56 8.25
CA ILE A 397 -20.58 -15.58 7.66
C ILE A 397 -20.56 -16.83 8.55
N ASP A 398 -20.32 -16.67 9.86
CA ASP A 398 -20.29 -17.78 10.82
C ASP A 398 -21.64 -18.50 10.89
N SER A 399 -22.76 -17.78 10.77
CA SER A 399 -24.09 -18.38 10.69
C SER A 399 -24.27 -19.23 9.44
N TYR A 400 -23.79 -18.78 8.28
CA TYR A 400 -23.85 -19.54 7.03
C TYR A 400 -22.94 -20.77 7.05
N LEU A 401 -21.71 -20.62 7.53
CA LEU A 401 -20.78 -21.75 7.68
C LEU A 401 -21.38 -22.83 8.60
N LYS A 402 -21.95 -22.45 9.74
CA LYS A 402 -22.65 -23.39 10.65
C LYS A 402 -23.84 -24.10 10.00
N LYS A 403 -24.50 -23.47 9.03
CA LYS A 403 -25.65 -24.03 8.29
C LYS A 403 -25.26 -24.81 7.04
N GLY A 404 -23.96 -24.95 6.74
CA GLY A 404 -23.47 -25.56 5.49
C GLY A 404 -23.73 -24.72 4.23
N LYS A 405 -24.11 -23.45 4.40
CA LYS A 405 -24.41 -22.49 3.32
C LYS A 405 -23.13 -21.86 2.78
N LEU A 406 -22.27 -22.69 2.20
CA LEU A 406 -20.91 -22.29 1.83
C LEU A 406 -20.88 -21.26 0.70
N GLN A 407 -21.81 -21.33 -0.26
CA GLN A 407 -21.88 -20.37 -1.36
C GLN A 407 -22.32 -18.98 -0.86
N GLU A 408 -23.30 -18.90 0.04
CA GLU A 408 -23.71 -17.62 0.63
C GLU A 408 -22.62 -17.00 1.52
N ALA A 409 -21.84 -17.82 2.23
CA ALA A 409 -20.66 -17.36 2.97
C ALA A 409 -19.56 -16.84 2.01
N ARG A 410 -19.30 -17.57 0.92
CA ARG A 410 -18.32 -17.21 -0.11
C ARG A 410 -18.65 -15.86 -0.76
N GLN A 411 -19.92 -15.66 -1.10
CA GLN A 411 -20.37 -14.42 -1.75
C GLN A 411 -20.03 -13.19 -0.90
N ILE A 412 -20.20 -13.26 0.43
CA ILE A 412 -19.82 -12.17 1.33
C ILE A 412 -18.30 -12.00 1.38
N LEU A 413 -17.55 -13.11 1.46
CA LEU A 413 -16.08 -13.09 1.58
C LEU A 413 -15.38 -12.53 0.33
N GLN A 414 -15.95 -12.74 -0.85
CA GLN A 414 -15.39 -12.24 -2.13
C GLN A 414 -15.41 -10.72 -2.27
N ASP A 415 -16.27 -10.02 -1.51
CA ASP A 415 -16.40 -8.57 -1.58
C ASP A 415 -15.25 -7.81 -0.86
N PHE A 416 -14.35 -8.52 -0.17
CA PHE A 416 -13.25 -7.91 0.57
C PHE A 416 -11.96 -7.86 -0.25
N ASN A 417 -11.18 -6.81 -0.06
CA ASN A 417 -9.91 -6.62 -0.77
C ASN A 417 -8.81 -7.62 -0.33
N LYS A 418 -7.72 -7.68 -1.11
CA LYS A 418 -6.60 -8.62 -0.87
C LYS A 418 -5.94 -8.48 0.51
N ASN A 419 -5.90 -7.28 1.10
CA ASN A 419 -5.27 -7.08 2.40
C ASN A 419 -6.14 -7.65 3.53
N VAL A 420 -7.45 -7.41 3.50
CA VAL A 420 -8.40 -8.05 4.41
C VAL A 420 -8.37 -9.57 4.25
N GLN A 421 -8.31 -10.07 3.01
CA GLN A 421 -8.24 -11.51 2.74
C GLN A 421 -7.06 -12.19 3.41
N LYS A 422 -5.92 -11.50 3.60
CA LYS A 422 -4.72 -12.06 4.25
C LYS A 422 -4.85 -12.20 5.77
N THR A 423 -5.86 -11.58 6.39
CA THR A 423 -6.00 -11.62 7.86
C THR A 423 -6.38 -13.01 8.36
N ASP A 424 -5.88 -13.39 9.54
CA ASP A 424 -6.25 -14.65 10.21
C ASP A 424 -7.77 -14.81 10.38
N MET A 425 -8.45 -13.71 10.73
CA MET A 425 -9.89 -13.68 10.91
C MET A 425 -10.63 -14.08 9.62
N PHE A 426 -10.13 -13.66 8.46
CA PHE A 426 -10.66 -14.00 7.15
C PHE A 426 -10.31 -15.46 6.78
N GLN A 427 -9.02 -15.82 6.86
CA GLN A 427 -8.53 -17.13 6.43
C GLN A 427 -9.23 -18.29 7.15
N ARG A 428 -9.44 -18.18 8.46
CA ARG A 428 -10.17 -19.21 9.24
C ARG A 428 -11.60 -19.48 8.74
N ARG A 429 -12.22 -18.50 8.09
CA ARG A 429 -13.60 -18.60 7.55
C ARG A 429 -13.63 -19.02 6.10
N TYR A 430 -12.58 -18.72 5.35
CA TYR A 430 -12.45 -19.11 3.95
C TYR A 430 -11.96 -20.55 3.80
N GLU A 431 -11.12 -21.05 4.72
CA GLU A 431 -10.54 -22.39 4.68
C GLU A 431 -11.58 -23.53 4.56
N PRO A 432 -12.71 -23.55 5.31
CA PRO A 432 -13.74 -24.58 5.12
C PRO A 432 -14.35 -24.57 3.71
N ILE A 433 -14.50 -23.40 3.11
CA ILE A 433 -15.05 -23.23 1.76
C ILE A 433 -14.04 -23.76 0.73
N GLN A 434 -12.76 -23.41 0.87
CA GLN A 434 -11.71 -23.90 -0.01
C GLN A 434 -11.58 -25.43 0.02
N ARG A 435 -11.67 -26.04 1.21
CA ARG A 435 -11.65 -27.50 1.36
C ARG A 435 -12.80 -28.16 0.62
N GLU A 436 -14.01 -27.60 0.73
CA GLU A 436 -15.18 -28.12 0.01
C GLU A 436 -15.00 -27.98 -1.51
N GLU A 437 -14.53 -26.82 -1.99
CA GLU A 437 -14.30 -26.60 -3.42
C GLU A 437 -13.26 -27.56 -3.99
N GLN A 438 -12.17 -27.80 -3.26
CA GLN A 438 -11.15 -28.79 -3.64
C GLN A 438 -11.74 -30.20 -3.69
N ARG A 439 -12.59 -30.57 -2.72
CA ARG A 439 -13.27 -31.87 -2.73
C ARG A 439 -14.18 -32.02 -3.95
N GLN A 440 -15.01 -31.01 -4.25
CA GLN A 440 -15.90 -31.02 -5.41
C GLN A 440 -15.12 -31.09 -6.74
N GLN A 441 -14.01 -30.36 -6.85
CA GLN A 441 -13.13 -30.44 -8.02
C GLN A 441 -12.52 -31.84 -8.18
N GLN A 442 -12.06 -32.45 -7.09
CA GLN A 442 -11.52 -33.81 -7.12
C GLN A 442 -12.59 -34.85 -7.51
N GLU A 443 -13.81 -34.72 -6.97
CA GLU A 443 -14.94 -35.58 -7.34
C GLU A 443 -15.31 -35.44 -8.82
N GLN A 444 -15.36 -34.21 -9.34
CA GLN A 444 -15.60 -33.97 -10.77
C GLN A 444 -14.50 -34.56 -11.64
N GLN A 445 -13.24 -34.41 -11.27
CA GLN A 445 -12.11 -35.02 -11.99
C GLN A 445 -12.19 -36.55 -11.98
N GLN A 446 -12.54 -37.16 -10.84
CA GLN A 446 -12.74 -38.61 -10.75
C GLN A 446 -13.91 -39.10 -11.61
N GLN A 447 -15.03 -38.37 -11.62
CA GLN A 447 -16.19 -38.68 -12.47
C GLN A 447 -15.83 -38.57 -13.96
N GLN A 448 -15.12 -37.52 -14.36
CA GLN A 448 -14.63 -37.35 -15.73
C GLN A 448 -13.69 -38.49 -16.13
N PHE A 449 -12.76 -38.86 -15.27
CA PHE A 449 -11.86 -40.00 -15.50
C PHE A 449 -12.62 -41.32 -15.66
N PHE A 450 -13.57 -41.60 -14.76
CA PHE A 450 -14.38 -42.81 -14.83
C PHE A 450 -15.24 -42.86 -16.10
N HIS A 451 -15.82 -41.72 -16.50
CA HIS A 451 -16.59 -41.60 -17.73
C HIS A 451 -15.71 -41.84 -18.96
N GLN A 452 -14.52 -41.24 -19.01
CA GLN A 452 -13.55 -41.45 -20.08
C GLN A 452 -13.12 -42.92 -20.17
N GLN A 453 -12.90 -43.57 -19.03
CA GLN A 453 -12.55 -44.99 -18.98
C GLN A 453 -13.70 -45.89 -19.46
N GLN A 454 -14.95 -45.54 -19.13
CA GLN A 454 -16.12 -46.26 -19.65
C GLN A 454 -16.26 -46.11 -21.17
N GLN A 455 -16.12 -44.90 -21.69
CA GLN A 455 -16.15 -44.65 -23.14
C GLN A 455 -15.05 -45.45 -23.84
N GLN A 456 -13.84 -45.47 -23.28
CA GLN A 456 -12.72 -46.24 -23.82
C GLN A 456 -13.01 -47.75 -23.85
N ARG A 457 -13.59 -48.30 -22.77
CA ARG A 457 -14.02 -49.71 -22.73
C ARG A 457 -15.11 -50.01 -23.77
N GLN A 458 -16.12 -49.15 -23.89
CA GLN A 458 -17.19 -49.32 -24.88
C GLN A 458 -16.64 -49.28 -26.31
N TRP A 459 -15.74 -48.34 -26.60
CA TRP A 459 -15.08 -48.27 -27.89
C TRP A 459 -14.26 -49.53 -28.20
N GLN A 460 -13.48 -50.03 -27.22
CA GLN A 460 -12.74 -51.29 -27.37
C GLN A 460 -13.68 -52.49 -27.61
N GLN A 461 -14.80 -52.57 -26.90
CA GLN A 461 -15.80 -53.62 -27.10
C GLN A 461 -16.47 -53.54 -28.47
N GLN A 462 -16.84 -52.34 -28.94
CA GLN A 462 -17.38 -52.15 -30.28
C GLN A 462 -16.39 -52.57 -31.35
N GLN A 463 -15.10 -52.21 -31.20
CA GLN A 463 -14.06 -52.68 -32.10
C GLN A 463 -13.94 -54.20 -32.11
N GLN A 464 -13.95 -54.84 -30.94
CA GLN A 464 -13.92 -56.30 -30.85
C GLN A 464 -15.17 -56.95 -31.47
N GLN A 465 -16.36 -56.38 -31.28
CA GLN A 465 -17.59 -56.87 -31.88
C GLN A 465 -17.57 -56.71 -33.40
N GLN A 466 -17.10 -55.58 -33.93
CA GLN A 466 -16.93 -55.39 -35.38
C GLN A 466 -15.92 -56.39 -35.94
N GLN A 467 -14.80 -56.62 -35.25
CA GLN A 467 -13.83 -57.64 -35.65
C GLN A 467 -14.45 -59.04 -35.63
N GLN A 468 -15.17 -59.42 -34.56
CA GLN A 468 -15.84 -60.73 -34.47
C GLN A 468 -16.95 -60.91 -35.52
N GLN A 469 -17.77 -59.88 -35.76
CA GLN A 469 -18.82 -59.92 -36.77
C GLN A 469 -18.22 -60.04 -38.18
N SER A 470 -17.15 -59.31 -38.48
CA SER A 470 -16.42 -59.46 -39.74
C SER A 470 -15.77 -60.85 -39.88
N HIS A 471 -15.30 -61.45 -38.78
CA HIS A 471 -14.78 -62.82 -38.77
C HIS A 471 -15.88 -63.87 -38.97
N MET A 472 -17.05 -63.70 -38.33
CA MET A 472 -18.20 -64.61 -38.45
C MET A 472 -18.81 -64.57 -39.84
N ASP A 473 -19.00 -63.37 -40.40
CA ASP A 473 -19.48 -63.17 -41.77
C ASP A 473 -18.55 -63.86 -42.79
N ARG A 474 -17.22 -63.71 -42.61
CA ARG A 474 -16.21 -64.37 -43.44
C ARG A 474 -16.06 -65.87 -43.21
N SER A 475 -16.63 -66.43 -42.14
CA SER A 475 -16.60 -67.88 -41.86
C SER A 475 -17.73 -68.65 -42.58
N LYS A 476 -18.71 -67.97 -43.19
CA LYS A 476 -19.76 -68.60 -43.99
C LYS A 476 -19.19 -69.10 -45.31
N ASP A 477 -19.40 -70.38 -45.65
CA ASP A 477 -18.99 -70.99 -46.93
C ASP A 477 -20.12 -70.81 -47.96
N TYR A 478 -20.09 -69.71 -48.70
CA TYR A 478 -21.15 -69.32 -49.63
C TYR A 478 -21.38 -70.34 -50.75
N TYR A 479 -20.35 -71.11 -51.13
CA TYR A 479 -20.48 -72.19 -52.11
C TYR A 479 -21.31 -73.35 -51.56
N LYS A 480 -21.11 -73.70 -50.29
CA LYS A 480 -21.93 -74.73 -49.61
C LYS A 480 -23.36 -74.27 -49.41
N ILE A 481 -23.58 -72.99 -49.10
CA ILE A 481 -24.94 -72.44 -48.92
C ILE A 481 -25.74 -72.53 -50.23
N LEU A 482 -25.12 -72.23 -51.37
CA LEU A 482 -25.76 -72.39 -52.68
C LEU A 482 -25.72 -73.83 -53.23
N ASP A 483 -25.02 -74.75 -52.55
CA ASP A 483 -24.81 -76.15 -52.97
C ASP A 483 -24.18 -76.27 -54.36
N VAL A 484 -23.09 -75.53 -54.57
CA VAL A 484 -22.33 -75.50 -55.82
C VAL A 484 -20.83 -75.69 -55.57
N PRO A 485 -20.07 -76.25 -56.52
CA PRO A 485 -18.62 -76.33 -56.41
C PRO A 485 -17.97 -74.95 -56.56
N LYS A 486 -16.75 -74.77 -56.04
CA LYS A 486 -16.05 -73.47 -56.06
C LYS A 486 -15.75 -72.92 -57.47
N ASP A 487 -15.60 -73.82 -58.43
CA ASP A 487 -15.37 -73.50 -59.85
C ASP A 487 -16.66 -73.23 -60.63
N ALA A 488 -17.83 -73.21 -59.98
CA ALA A 488 -19.11 -72.96 -60.63
C ALA A 488 -19.11 -71.63 -61.40
N ASP A 489 -19.57 -71.69 -62.65
CA ASP A 489 -19.74 -70.52 -63.50
C ASP A 489 -20.99 -69.71 -63.11
N GLU A 490 -21.09 -68.47 -63.58
CA GLU A 490 -22.17 -67.54 -63.23
C GLU A 490 -23.57 -68.13 -63.52
N LYS A 491 -23.68 -68.90 -64.61
CA LYS A 491 -24.92 -69.58 -64.99
C LYS A 491 -25.30 -70.66 -63.98
N THR A 492 -24.35 -71.45 -63.50
CA THR A 492 -24.56 -72.48 -62.48
C THR A 492 -24.94 -71.87 -61.13
N ILE A 493 -24.25 -70.81 -60.70
CA ILE A 493 -24.55 -70.07 -59.47
C ILE A 493 -25.97 -69.49 -59.51
N LYS A 494 -26.38 -68.86 -60.63
CA LYS A 494 -27.72 -68.32 -60.82
C LYS A 494 -28.81 -69.38 -60.86
N LYS A 495 -28.52 -70.55 -61.42
CA LYS A 495 -29.44 -71.70 -61.44
C LYS A 495 -29.60 -72.29 -60.04
N ALA A 496 -28.50 -72.43 -59.29
CA ALA A 496 -28.50 -72.93 -57.93
C ALA A 496 -29.24 -71.99 -56.97
N TYR A 497 -29.03 -70.68 -57.09
CA TYR A 497 -29.81 -69.67 -56.35
C TYR A 497 -31.32 -69.82 -56.58
N ARG A 498 -31.76 -69.95 -57.83
CA ARG A 498 -33.20 -70.18 -58.15
C ARG A 498 -33.71 -71.48 -57.55
N SER A 499 -32.89 -72.53 -57.54
CA SER A 499 -33.23 -73.83 -56.96
C SER A 499 -33.38 -73.76 -55.43
N GLN A 500 -32.41 -73.16 -54.74
CA GLN A 500 -32.45 -72.97 -53.28
C GLN A 500 -33.58 -72.02 -52.86
N THR A 501 -33.78 -70.92 -53.59
CA THR A 501 -34.90 -70.00 -53.38
C THR A 501 -36.24 -70.71 -53.51
N LEU A 502 -36.42 -71.56 -54.52
CA LEU A 502 -37.65 -72.37 -54.68
C LEU A 502 -37.82 -73.44 -53.59
N LYS A 503 -36.71 -73.98 -53.08
CA LYS A 503 -36.69 -74.99 -52.01
C LYS A 503 -37.10 -74.40 -50.66
N PHE A 504 -36.70 -73.17 -50.39
CA PHE A 504 -37.00 -72.45 -49.15
C PHE A 504 -38.07 -71.35 -49.34
N HIS A 505 -38.80 -71.35 -50.47
CA HIS A 505 -39.90 -70.41 -50.70
C HIS A 505 -41.09 -70.72 -49.77
N PRO A 506 -41.68 -69.74 -49.08
CA PRO A 506 -42.75 -69.96 -48.09
C PRO A 506 -43.96 -70.74 -48.64
N ASP A 507 -44.31 -70.56 -49.93
CA ASP A 507 -45.41 -71.31 -50.57
C ASP A 507 -45.16 -72.82 -50.78
N LYS A 508 -43.90 -73.27 -50.85
CA LYS A 508 -43.58 -74.70 -51.08
C LYS A 508 -43.40 -75.51 -49.78
N VAL A 509 -43.41 -74.86 -48.62
CA VAL A 509 -43.04 -75.45 -47.33
C VAL A 509 -44.27 -75.86 -46.51
N LYS A 510 -45.29 -76.45 -47.16
CA LYS A 510 -46.32 -77.25 -46.47
C LYS A 510 -45.94 -78.74 -46.35
N LYS A 511 -44.74 -79.15 -46.78
CA LYS A 511 -44.26 -80.55 -46.82
C LYS A 511 -42.88 -80.79 -46.18
N SER A 512 -42.34 -79.88 -45.35
CA SER A 512 -41.06 -80.07 -44.66
C SER A 512 -41.11 -79.64 -43.18
N ASN A 513 -40.39 -80.36 -42.31
CA ASN A 513 -40.34 -80.16 -40.85
C ASN A 513 -39.45 -78.97 -40.39
N LEU A 514 -39.52 -77.81 -41.07
CA LEU A 514 -38.72 -76.62 -40.72
C LEU A 514 -39.64 -75.50 -40.20
N SER A 515 -39.19 -74.75 -39.20
CA SER A 515 -39.92 -73.58 -38.69
C SER A 515 -39.82 -72.38 -39.63
N GLU A 516 -40.80 -71.48 -39.55
CA GLU A 516 -40.85 -70.26 -40.37
C GLU A 516 -39.59 -69.40 -40.22
N LYS A 517 -39.03 -69.34 -39.00
CA LYS A 517 -37.80 -68.62 -38.69
C LYS A 517 -36.55 -69.26 -39.33
N GLU A 518 -36.45 -70.59 -39.35
CA GLU A 518 -35.31 -71.29 -39.99
C GLU A 518 -35.35 -71.15 -41.52
N ILE A 519 -36.53 -70.98 -42.10
CA ILE A 519 -36.71 -70.74 -43.53
C ILE A 519 -36.26 -69.32 -43.89
N GLU A 520 -36.64 -68.34 -43.08
CA GLU A 520 -36.22 -66.95 -43.23
C GLU A 520 -34.69 -66.81 -43.14
N GLU A 521 -34.06 -67.42 -42.13
CA GLU A 521 -32.60 -67.42 -41.96
C GLU A 521 -31.88 -68.08 -43.16
N LYS A 522 -32.36 -69.24 -43.63
CA LYS A 522 -31.77 -69.91 -44.82
C LYS A 522 -31.98 -69.14 -46.11
N MET A 523 -33.14 -68.49 -46.28
CA MET A 523 -33.38 -67.64 -47.43
C MET A 523 -32.46 -66.42 -47.44
N GLN A 524 -32.21 -65.83 -46.26
CA GLN A 524 -31.28 -64.73 -46.12
C GLN A 524 -29.84 -65.16 -46.46
N GLU A 525 -29.36 -66.29 -45.95
CA GLU A 525 -28.04 -66.85 -46.29
C GLU A 525 -27.90 -67.15 -47.79
N VAL A 526 -28.95 -67.68 -48.43
CA VAL A 526 -28.97 -67.97 -49.88
C VAL A 526 -28.90 -66.68 -50.71
N ASN A 527 -29.59 -65.61 -50.27
CA ASN A 527 -29.53 -64.30 -50.93
C ASN A 527 -28.13 -63.68 -50.78
N GLU A 528 -27.56 -63.67 -49.57
CA GLU A 528 -26.22 -63.15 -49.27
C GLU A 528 -25.14 -63.91 -50.05
N ALA A 529 -25.21 -65.24 -50.07
CA ALA A 529 -24.30 -66.08 -50.86
C ALA A 529 -24.40 -65.78 -52.36
N TYR A 530 -25.61 -65.53 -52.88
CA TYR A 530 -25.79 -65.17 -54.29
C TYR A 530 -25.27 -63.77 -54.60
N GLU A 531 -25.47 -62.78 -53.73
CA GLU A 531 -24.94 -61.43 -53.92
C GLU A 531 -23.41 -61.43 -54.03
N VAL A 532 -22.73 -62.19 -53.15
CA VAL A 532 -21.26 -62.30 -53.18
C VAL A 532 -20.78 -63.12 -54.37
N LEU A 533 -21.35 -64.30 -54.62
CA LEU A 533 -20.83 -65.23 -55.64
C LEU A 533 -21.27 -64.90 -57.08
N SER A 534 -22.35 -64.13 -57.28
CA SER A 534 -22.83 -63.75 -58.61
C SER A 534 -22.03 -62.60 -59.24
N ASN A 535 -21.37 -61.77 -58.42
CA ASN A 535 -20.53 -60.69 -58.90
C ASN A 535 -19.07 -61.19 -59.06
N PRO A 536 -18.48 -61.16 -60.27
CA PRO A 536 -17.12 -61.67 -60.50
C PRO A 536 -16.04 -61.05 -59.61
N GLN A 537 -16.18 -59.77 -59.26
CA GLN A 537 -15.22 -59.06 -58.42
C GLN A 537 -15.38 -59.44 -56.95
N ALA A 538 -16.62 -59.47 -56.44
CA ALA A 538 -16.90 -59.88 -55.06
C ALA A 538 -16.59 -61.37 -54.83
N LYS A 539 -16.88 -62.24 -55.81
CA LYS A 539 -16.50 -63.66 -55.83
C LYS A 539 -14.97 -63.81 -55.76
N ALA A 540 -14.24 -63.09 -56.60
CA ALA A 540 -12.78 -63.14 -56.61
C ALA A 540 -12.15 -62.67 -55.29
N ASP A 541 -12.73 -61.66 -54.64
CA ASP A 541 -12.24 -61.17 -53.35
C ASP A 541 -12.61 -62.10 -52.18
N TYR A 542 -13.74 -62.80 -52.28
CA TYR A 542 -14.12 -63.88 -51.36
C TYR A 542 -13.22 -65.12 -51.52
N ASP A 543 -12.90 -65.53 -52.76
CA ASP A 543 -12.09 -66.71 -53.08
C ASP A 543 -10.62 -66.60 -52.68
N LYS A 544 -10.07 -65.39 -52.68
CA LYS A 544 -8.68 -65.14 -52.28
C LYS A 544 -8.41 -65.41 -50.80
N GLY A 545 -9.45 -65.65 -49.98
CA GLY A 545 -9.32 -65.73 -48.53
C GLY A 545 -8.78 -64.43 -47.94
N PRO A 546 -8.48 -64.34 -46.63
CA PRO A 546 -7.90 -63.12 -46.10
C PRO A 546 -6.57 -62.84 -46.81
N HIS A 547 -6.44 -61.66 -47.41
CA HIS A 547 -5.17 -60.95 -47.32
C HIS A 547 -4.90 -60.86 -45.82
N GLU A 548 -3.89 -61.57 -45.31
CA GLU A 548 -3.11 -61.03 -44.22
C GLU A 548 -2.68 -59.64 -44.71
N GLN A 549 -3.47 -58.63 -44.35
CA GLN A 549 -2.84 -57.35 -44.10
C GLN A 549 -1.79 -57.69 -43.06
N PRO A 550 -0.48 -57.49 -43.34
CA PRO A 550 0.49 -57.59 -42.27
C PRO A 550 -0.08 -56.76 -41.13
N GLN A 551 0.02 -57.27 -39.91
CA GLN A 551 -0.21 -56.47 -38.70
C GLN A 551 0.70 -55.25 -38.81
N GLY A 552 0.20 -54.23 -39.51
CA GLY A 552 0.67 -52.89 -39.44
C GLY A 552 0.36 -52.52 -38.02
N PHE A 553 1.42 -52.58 -37.21
CA PHE A 553 1.60 -51.67 -36.09
C PHE A 553 1.05 -50.30 -36.50
N HIS A 554 -0.24 -50.09 -36.25
CA HIS A 554 -0.71 -48.80 -35.82
C HIS A 554 -0.22 -48.68 -34.38
N GLN A 555 1.10 -48.50 -34.27
CA GLN A 555 1.72 -47.75 -33.22
C GLN A 555 1.16 -46.34 -33.37
N GLY A 556 -0.04 -46.15 -32.83
CA GLY A 556 -0.42 -44.88 -32.27
C GLY A 556 0.57 -44.59 -31.16
N HIS A 557 1.74 -44.07 -31.53
CA HIS A 557 2.52 -43.20 -30.67
C HIS A 557 1.67 -41.95 -30.43
N ASN A 558 0.68 -42.11 -29.56
CA ASN A 558 0.24 -41.05 -28.68
C ASN A 558 0.66 -41.46 -27.26
N GLN A 559 1.98 -41.59 -27.09
CA GLN A 559 2.63 -41.24 -25.84
C GLN A 559 3.27 -39.87 -26.07
N HIS A 560 2.50 -38.81 -25.79
CA HIS A 560 3.07 -37.79 -24.95
C HIS A 560 2.56 -38.05 -23.54
N HIS A 561 3.45 -38.61 -22.73
CA HIS A 561 3.45 -38.40 -21.29
C HIS A 561 3.48 -36.89 -21.05
N GLY A 562 2.32 -36.32 -20.77
CA GLY A 562 2.18 -35.00 -20.15
C GLY A 562 2.15 -35.14 -18.64
N GLN A 563 3.24 -35.63 -18.07
CA GLN A 563 3.53 -35.51 -16.65
C GLN A 563 3.82 -34.02 -16.41
N ALA A 564 2.84 -33.28 -15.88
CA ALA A 564 3.02 -31.90 -15.50
C ALA A 564 3.84 -31.84 -14.20
N GLN A 565 5.17 -31.79 -14.36
CA GLN A 565 6.09 -31.33 -13.34
C GLN A 565 7.05 -30.32 -13.98
N PHE A 566 6.81 -29.05 -13.65
CA PHE A 566 7.78 -27.98 -13.40
C PHE A 566 9.25 -28.27 -13.79
N HIS A 567 9.78 -27.58 -14.82
CA HIS A 567 10.85 -26.55 -14.72
C HIS A 567 11.34 -26.05 -16.10
N GLN A 568 11.33 -24.72 -16.25
CA GLN A 568 12.39 -23.86 -16.81
C GLN A 568 12.97 -24.17 -18.21
N GLY A 569 12.51 -23.41 -19.21
CA GLY A 569 13.09 -23.38 -20.55
C GLY A 569 14.45 -22.66 -20.61
N GLY A 570 15.50 -23.40 -20.98
CA GLY A 570 16.79 -22.87 -21.40
C GLY A 570 16.85 -22.76 -22.92
N PHE A 571 17.06 -21.54 -23.41
CA PHE A 571 17.45 -21.25 -24.79
C PHE A 571 18.84 -21.87 -25.07
N GLN A 572 18.97 -22.66 -26.14
CA GLN A 572 20.29 -23.02 -26.68
C GLN A 572 20.86 -21.84 -27.47
N PHE A 573 21.90 -21.25 -26.88
CA PHE A 573 22.66 -20.12 -27.41
C PHE A 573 23.71 -20.65 -28.40
N ASN A 574 23.73 -20.12 -29.64
CA ASN A 574 24.85 -20.32 -30.57
C ASN A 574 25.72 -19.04 -30.57
N PRO A 575 26.91 -19.03 -29.93
CA PRO A 575 27.69 -17.81 -29.68
C PRO A 575 28.23 -17.10 -30.93
N GLU A 576 28.47 -17.83 -32.03
CA GLU A 576 29.08 -17.25 -33.23
C GLU A 576 28.07 -16.47 -34.10
N ASP A 577 26.80 -16.86 -34.07
CA ASP A 577 25.73 -16.19 -34.83
C ASP A 577 25.15 -14.94 -34.11
N PHE A 578 25.38 -14.83 -32.80
CA PHE A 578 25.00 -13.65 -32.00
C PHE A 578 26.00 -12.49 -32.18
N MET A 579 27.31 -12.77 -32.14
CA MET A 579 28.35 -11.73 -32.29
C MET A 579 28.38 -11.11 -33.68
N ARG A 580 28.01 -11.85 -34.74
CA ARG A 580 27.92 -11.31 -36.11
C ARG A 580 26.76 -10.33 -36.29
N LYS A 581 25.65 -10.51 -35.55
CA LYS A 581 24.46 -9.65 -35.62
C LYS A 581 24.53 -8.44 -34.68
N PHE A 582 25.34 -8.50 -33.64
CA PHE A 582 25.51 -7.39 -32.68
C PHE A 582 26.43 -6.26 -33.20
N GLN A 583 27.38 -6.55 -34.09
CA GLN A 583 28.24 -5.52 -34.71
C GLN A 583 27.57 -4.74 -35.86
N GLN A 584 26.45 -5.21 -36.41
CA GLN A 584 25.78 -4.57 -37.56
C GLN A 584 24.61 -3.65 -37.20
N ALA A 585 24.24 -3.54 -35.92
CA ALA A 585 23.10 -2.72 -35.46
C ALA A 585 23.51 -1.45 -34.67
N GLY A 586 24.80 -1.12 -34.59
CA GLY A 586 25.34 0.00 -33.82
C GLY A 586 25.62 1.28 -34.61
N SER A 587 24.89 1.57 -35.69
CA SER A 587 25.15 2.75 -36.53
C SER A 587 23.86 3.34 -37.09
N ASN A 588 23.10 4.04 -36.24
CA ASN A 588 22.31 5.23 -36.58
C ASN A 588 21.36 5.57 -35.44
N MET A 589 21.66 6.61 -34.66
CA MET A 589 20.69 7.63 -34.25
C MET A 589 21.45 8.82 -33.64
N ARG A 590 21.51 9.91 -34.42
CA ARG A 590 21.92 11.26 -34.00
C ARG A 590 20.71 11.95 -33.36
N PHE A 591 20.85 12.47 -32.16
CA PHE A 591 19.98 13.52 -31.62
C PHE A 591 20.74 14.85 -31.67
N GLN A 592 20.14 15.86 -32.30
CA GLN A 592 20.58 17.25 -32.25
C GLN A 592 20.10 17.87 -30.93
N PHE A 593 20.96 18.67 -30.30
CA PHE A 593 20.59 19.71 -29.34
C PHE A 593 20.58 21.05 -30.07
#